data_AF-A0A0P9D8C0-F1
#
_entry.id   AF-A0A0P9D8C0-F1
#
_cell.length_a   1.000
_cell.length_b   1.000
_cell.length_c   1.000
_cell.angle_alpha   90.00
_cell.angle_beta   90.00
_cell.angle_gamma   90.00
#
_symmetry.space_group_name_H-M   'P 1'
#
loop_
_entity.id
_entity.type
_entity.pdbx_description
1 polymer ?
#
loop_
_entity_poly.entity_id
_entity_poly.type
_entity_poly.pdbx_seq_one_letter_code
_entity_poly.pdbx_strand_id
1 'polypeptide(L)'
;MPTELIDVRGLEGPNLYMPQPGVFMRVRSDKNRTRRLKDALTDGAQSVGMVLGYLDLDTREDAAGVLIDATFTTPTPAIGVALAEYVVEGLNRQEASDEEWD
;
A
#
# COMPACT_ATOMS: atom_id res chain seq x y z
N MET A 1 -12.33 -6.06 10.75
CA MET A 1 -11.30 -5.34 11.53
C MET A 1 -10.55 -4.39 10.61
N PRO A 2 -9.98 -3.29 11.14
CA PRO A 2 -9.18 -2.37 10.34
C PRO A 2 -7.91 -3.04 9.82
N THR A 3 -7.49 -2.63 8.63
CA THR A 3 -6.16 -2.88 8.08
C THR A 3 -5.18 -1.99 8.82
N GLU A 4 -4.23 -2.60 9.51
CA GLU A 4 -3.17 -1.90 10.27
C GLU A 4 -1.97 -1.68 9.35
N LEU A 5 -1.51 -0.43 9.24
CA LEU A 5 -0.24 -0.11 8.58
C LEU A 5 0.91 -0.33 9.57
N ILE A 6 1.71 -1.37 9.35
CA ILE A 6 2.83 -1.73 10.22
C ILE A 6 4.09 -0.94 9.87
N ASP A 7 4.34 -0.77 8.57
CA ASP A 7 5.55 -0.14 8.07
C ASP A 7 5.27 0.48 6.69
N VAL A 8 5.83 1.65 6.46
CA VAL A 8 5.81 2.31 5.15
C VAL A 8 7.10 3.09 4.98
N ARG A 9 7.75 2.90 3.83
CA ARG A 9 9.06 3.50 3.55
C ARG A 9 9.13 3.95 2.11
N GLY A 10 9.51 5.22 1.93
CA GLY A 10 10.03 5.71 0.67
C GLY A 10 11.49 5.26 0.54
N LEU A 11 11.84 4.71 -0.60
CA LEU A 11 13.18 4.24 -0.92
C LEU A 11 13.70 5.11 -2.06
N GLU A 12 14.65 6.01 -1.80
CA GLU A 12 15.20 6.93 -2.82
C GLU A 12 16.15 6.22 -3.82
N GLY A 13 16.63 5.02 -3.47
CA GLY A 13 17.51 4.23 -4.31
C GLY A 13 18.96 4.76 -4.39
N PRO A 14 19.93 3.90 -4.78
CA PRO A 14 19.82 2.44 -4.79
C PRO A 14 19.68 1.91 -3.35
N ASN A 15 18.85 0.88 -3.15
CA ASN A 15 18.55 0.34 -1.81
C ASN A 15 18.65 -1.20 -1.80
N LEU A 16 18.60 -1.81 -0.61
CA LEU A 16 18.75 -3.26 -0.42
C LEU A 16 17.69 -4.08 -1.18
N TYR A 17 16.53 -3.50 -1.44
CA TYR A 17 15.38 -4.19 -2.04
C TYR A 17 15.36 -4.06 -3.57
N MET A 18 15.84 -2.94 -4.12
CA MET A 18 15.77 -2.64 -5.54
C MET A 18 16.74 -1.53 -5.97
N PRO A 19 17.24 -1.58 -7.22
CA PRO A 19 18.15 -0.56 -7.74
C PRO A 19 17.45 0.78 -8.02
N GLN A 20 16.13 0.78 -8.27
CA GLN A 20 15.33 1.98 -8.52
C GLN A 20 14.76 2.58 -7.22
N PRO A 21 14.34 3.87 -7.24
CA PRO A 21 13.48 4.43 -6.21
C PRO A 21 12.09 3.77 -6.19
N GLY A 22 11.47 3.72 -5.02
CA GLY A 22 10.18 3.09 -4.84
C GLY A 22 9.64 3.16 -3.43
N VAL A 23 8.66 2.31 -3.13
CA VAL A 23 8.00 2.23 -1.84
C VAL A 23 7.92 0.79 -1.40
N PHE A 24 8.15 0.58 -0.11
CA PHE A 24 7.79 -0.62 0.60
C PHE A 24 6.68 -0.29 1.60
N MET A 25 5.65 -1.12 1.65
CA MET A 25 4.60 -1.05 2.65
C MET A 25 4.33 -2.45 3.20
N ARG A 26 4.08 -2.53 4.51
CA ARG A 26 3.58 -3.74 5.18
C ARG A 26 2.30 -3.41 5.90
N VAL A 27 1.26 -4.18 5.62
CA VAL A 27 -0.02 -4.11 6.33
C VAL A 27 -0.36 -5.45 6.97
N ARG A 28 -1.12 -5.38 8.06
CA ARG A 28 -1.81 -6.54 8.64
C ARG A 28 -3.31 -6.36 8.50
N SER A 29 -3.99 -7.45 8.20
CA SER A 29 -5.46 -7.48 8.17
C SER A 29 -6.01 -8.79 8.72
N ASP A 30 -7.27 -8.79 9.14
CA ASP A 30 -7.97 -9.97 9.64
C ASP A 30 -8.26 -11.01 8.54
N LYS A 31 -8.24 -10.58 7.28
CA LYS A 31 -8.47 -11.43 6.10
C LYS A 31 -7.55 -11.03 4.97
N ASN A 32 -7.43 -11.90 3.98
CA ASN A 32 -6.64 -11.60 2.78
C ASN A 32 -7.31 -10.47 1.97
N ARG A 33 -6.66 -9.30 1.94
CA ARG A 33 -7.11 -8.09 1.22
C ARG A 33 -6.23 -7.75 0.02
N THR A 34 -5.37 -8.66 -0.42
CA THR A 34 -4.32 -8.42 -1.43
C THR A 34 -4.86 -7.80 -2.70
N ARG A 35 -5.94 -8.37 -3.26
CA ARG A 35 -6.57 -7.82 -4.46
C ARG A 35 -7.07 -6.39 -4.24
N ARG A 36 -7.79 -6.16 -3.14
CA ARG A 36 -8.37 -4.84 -2.84
C ARG A 36 -7.29 -3.78 -2.60
N LEU A 37 -6.19 -4.15 -1.94
CA LEU A 37 -5.04 -3.27 -1.75
C LEU A 37 -4.36 -2.95 -3.08
N LYS A 38 -4.19 -3.95 -3.94
CA LYS A 38 -3.63 -3.78 -5.29
C LYS A 38 -4.46 -2.83 -6.14
N ASP A 39 -5.78 -3.04 -6.16
CA ASP A 39 -6.72 -2.23 -6.93
C ASP A 39 -6.68 -0.78 -6.42
N ALA A 40 -6.81 -0.57 -5.10
CA ALA A 40 -6.78 0.77 -4.50
C ALA A 40 -5.46 1.53 -4.71
N LEU A 41 -4.31 0.85 -4.62
CA LEU A 41 -3.00 1.45 -4.95
C LEU A 41 -2.91 1.85 -6.42
N THR A 42 -3.43 1.00 -7.31
CA THR A 42 -3.40 1.26 -8.76
C THR A 42 -4.31 2.44 -9.10
N ASP A 43 -5.54 2.43 -8.59
CA ASP A 43 -6.54 3.48 -8.84
C ASP A 43 -6.10 4.82 -8.25
N GLY A 44 -5.60 4.81 -7.01
CA GLY A 44 -5.09 6.02 -6.36
C GLY A 44 -3.82 6.57 -7.05
N ALA A 45 -2.94 5.72 -7.58
CA ALA A 45 -1.81 6.19 -8.38
C ALA A 45 -2.28 6.84 -9.68
N GLN A 46 -3.26 6.24 -10.36
CA GLN A 46 -3.83 6.78 -11.60
C GLN A 46 -4.53 8.12 -11.36
N SER A 47 -5.29 8.26 -10.27
CA SER A 47 -6.05 9.49 -9.97
C SER A 47 -5.14 10.70 -9.72
N VAL A 48 -3.96 10.49 -9.13
CA VAL A 48 -2.97 11.56 -8.87
C VAL A 48 -1.91 11.67 -9.96
N GLY A 49 -2.00 10.89 -11.04
CA GLY A 49 -1.03 10.89 -12.15
C GLY A 49 0.37 10.39 -11.76
N MET A 50 0.47 9.53 -10.74
CA MET A 50 1.75 8.97 -10.28
C MET A 50 2.15 7.74 -11.11
N VAL A 51 3.42 7.66 -11.49
CA VAL A 51 4.00 6.44 -12.07
C VAL A 51 4.13 5.39 -10.98
N LEU A 52 3.46 4.25 -11.17
CA LEU A 52 3.54 3.09 -10.31
C LEU A 52 3.99 1.89 -11.16
N GLY A 53 5.26 1.53 -11.07
CA GLY A 53 5.85 0.44 -11.85
C GLY A 53 6.13 -0.78 -10.99
N TYR A 54 6.01 -1.98 -11.56
CA TYR A 54 6.37 -3.24 -10.91
C TYR A 54 5.69 -3.44 -9.54
N LEU A 55 4.39 -3.20 -9.45
CA LEU A 55 3.61 -3.49 -8.25
C LEU A 55 3.63 -4.98 -7.96
N ASP A 56 4.25 -5.35 -6.85
CA ASP A 56 4.28 -6.70 -6.33
C ASP A 56 3.65 -6.74 -4.94
N LEU A 57 2.88 -7.79 -4.68
CA LEU A 57 2.29 -8.05 -3.38
C LEU A 57 2.60 -9.47 -2.96
N ASP A 58 3.29 -9.62 -1.84
CA ASP A 58 3.53 -10.90 -1.18
C ASP A 58 2.62 -11.02 0.04
N THR A 59 2.11 -12.23 0.28
CA THR A 59 1.12 -12.48 1.34
C THR A 59 1.50 -13.69 2.14
N ARG A 60 1.44 -13.55 3.47
CA ARG A 60 1.70 -14.65 4.40
C ARG A 60 0.71 -14.64 5.56
N GLU A 61 0.41 -15.82 6.07
CA GLU A 61 -0.33 -15.97 7.32
C GLU A 61 0.52 -15.46 8.49
N ASP A 62 -0.13 -14.82 9.46
CA ASP A 62 0.45 -14.29 10.69
C ASP A 62 -0.44 -14.69 11.87
N ALA A 63 0.12 -14.76 13.08
CA ALA A 63 -0.64 -15.15 14.26
C ALA A 63 -1.85 -14.21 14.53
N ALA A 64 -1.76 -12.96 14.07
CA ALA A 64 -2.80 -11.94 14.21
C ALA A 64 -3.61 -11.70 12.90
N GLY A 65 -3.47 -12.55 11.88
CA GLY A 65 -4.25 -12.47 10.64
C GLY A 65 -3.41 -12.73 9.39
N VAL A 66 -3.44 -11.81 8.44
CA VAL A 66 -2.70 -11.89 7.18
C VAL A 66 -1.77 -10.68 7.08
N LEU A 67 -0.48 -10.94 6.87
CA LEU A 67 0.50 -9.93 6.52
C LEU A 67 0.60 -9.81 5.00
N ILE A 68 0.56 -8.58 4.51
CA ILE A 68 0.68 -8.26 3.09
C ILE A 68 1.82 -7.25 2.95
N ASP A 69 2.85 -7.63 2.20
CA ASP A 69 3.95 -6.75 1.84
C ASP A 69 3.70 -6.27 0.41
N ALA A 70 3.67 -4.96 0.20
CA ALA A 70 3.52 -4.34 -1.11
C ALA A 70 4.80 -3.58 -1.47
N THR A 71 5.29 -3.80 -2.68
CA THR A 71 6.42 -3.04 -3.23
C THR A 71 6.10 -2.50 -4.61
N PHE A 72 6.56 -1.28 -4.89
CA PHE A 72 6.48 -0.71 -6.24
C PHE A 72 7.57 0.31 -6.47
N THR A 73 7.96 0.46 -7.73
CA THR A 73 8.85 1.53 -8.21
C THR A 73 8.07 2.79 -8.49
N THR A 74 8.67 3.93 -8.16
CA THR A 74 8.15 5.26 -8.50
C THR A 74 9.30 6.27 -8.49
N PRO A 75 9.33 7.25 -9.40
CA PRO A 75 10.30 8.35 -9.35
C PRO A 75 10.02 9.31 -8.19
N THR A 76 8.88 9.19 -7.51
CA THR A 76 8.45 10.06 -6.41
C THR A 76 8.10 9.25 -5.16
N PRO A 77 9.08 8.67 -4.43
CA PRO A 77 8.83 7.84 -3.25
C PRO A 77 7.99 8.51 -2.17
N ALA A 78 8.23 9.80 -1.89
CA ALA A 78 7.45 10.55 -0.91
C ALA A 78 5.95 10.60 -1.24
N ILE A 79 5.60 10.77 -2.52
CA ILE A 79 4.19 10.74 -2.97
C ILE A 79 3.64 9.31 -2.86
N GLY A 80 4.44 8.30 -3.18
CA GLY A 80 4.03 6.91 -3.04
C GLY A 80 3.77 6.48 -1.59
N VAL A 81 4.54 7.00 -0.63
CA VAL A 81 4.29 6.81 0.82
C VAL A 81 2.97 7.45 1.22
N ALA A 82 2.74 8.71 0.84
CA ALA A 82 1.48 9.40 1.13
C ALA A 82 0.28 8.69 0.50
N LEU A 83 0.42 8.15 -0.71
CA LEU A 83 -0.60 7.34 -1.36
C LEU A 83 -0.89 6.05 -0.57
N ALA A 84 0.15 5.35 -0.12
CA ALA A 84 0.01 4.13 0.66
C ALA A 84 -0.77 4.38 1.96
N GLU A 85 -0.42 5.45 2.69
CA GLU A 85 -1.13 5.88 3.90
C GLU A 85 -2.60 6.22 3.60
N TYR A 86 -2.83 7.03 2.55
CA TYR A 86 -4.17 7.40 2.11
C TYR A 86 -5.05 6.19 1.78
N VAL A 87 -4.49 5.22 1.04
CA VAL A 87 -5.20 4.00 0.65
C VAL A 87 -5.59 3.18 1.87
N VAL A 88 -4.71 3.01 2.86
CA VAL A 88 -5.04 2.24 4.07
C VAL A 88 -6.14 2.93 4.88
N GLU A 89 -6.06 4.25 5.04
CA GLU A 89 -7.11 5.02 5.72
C GLU A 89 -8.45 4.90 4.99
N GLY A 90 -8.46 5.08 3.67
CA GLY A 90 -9.66 4.94 2.85
C GLY A 90 -10.31 3.56 2.95
N LEU A 91 -9.49 2.49 2.90
CA LEU A 91 -9.98 1.12 3.08
C LEU A 91 -10.61 0.89 4.45
N ASN A 92 -10.07 1.51 5.50
CA ASN A 92 -10.61 1.41 6.85
C ASN A 92 -11.93 2.17 7.01
N ARG A 93 -12.03 3.37 6.42
CA ARG A 93 -13.25 4.19 6.42
C ARG A 93 -14.40 3.53 5.66
N GLN A 94 -14.11 2.96 4.49
CA GLN A 94 -15.09 2.19 3.73
C GLN A 94 -15.61 0.98 4.51
N GLU A 95 -14.76 0.29 5.27
CA GLU A 95 -15.20 -0.84 6.11
C GLU A 95 -16.00 -0.39 7.35
N ALA A 96 -15.83 0.86 7.79
CA ALA A 96 -16.63 1.46 8.85
C ALA A 96 -17.99 2.00 8.34
N SER A 97 -18.29 1.86 7.04
CA SER A 97 -19.45 2.47 6.37
C SER A 97 -19.54 3.98 6.57
N ASP A 98 -18.38 4.65 6.58
CA ASP A 98 -18.32 6.11 6.67
C ASP A 98 -18.69 6.72 5.31
N GLU A 99 -19.93 7.22 5.19
CA GLU A 99 -20.51 7.76 3.94
C GLU A 99 -19.94 9.13 3.54
N GLU A 100 -19.13 9.79 4.40
CA GLU A 100 -18.53 11.11 4.10
C GLU A 100 -17.25 11.04 3.24
N TRP A 101 -16.81 9.86 2.82
CA TRP A 101 -15.52 9.69 2.13
C TRP A 101 -15.67 9.61 0.60
N ASP A 102 -15.69 10.78 -0.05
CA ASP A 102 -15.22 11.04 -1.44
C ASP A 102 -14.98 12.56 -1.64
#